data_AF-A0A2N4UIW1-F1
#
_entry.id   AF-A0A2N4UIW1-F1
#
_cell.length_a   1.000
_cell.length_b   1.000
_cell.length_c   1.000
_cell.angle_alpha   90.00
_cell.angle_beta   90.00
_cell.angle_gamma   90.00
#
_symmetry.space_group_name_H-M   'P 1'
#
loop_
_entity.id
_entity.type
_entity.pdbx_description
1 polymer ?
#
loop_
_entity_poly.entity_id
_entity_poly.type
_entity_poly.pdbx_seq_one_letter_code
_entity_poly.pdbx_strand_id
1 'polypeptide(L)'
;MELKRCVTEPLRKDLSINELWHGTDNGLIACWERGREVSSEVPELATRARMGQLVPLPWKGGVEKVIKTKSKMGTLRYLAMWQGLRGEPLDIDTTDEPTFQCSKFKVSVTFTNDPSKYADA
;
A
#
# COMPACT_ATOMS: atom_id res chain seq x y z
N MET A 1 15.11 3.15 3.71
CA MET A 1 14.80 3.61 5.09
C MET A 1 13.59 2.81 5.50
N GLU A 2 13.69 2.11 6.62
CA GLU A 2 12.74 1.05 6.96
C GLU A 2 11.65 1.56 7.89
N LEU A 3 10.39 1.38 7.48
CA LEU A 3 9.19 1.72 8.22
C LEU A 3 8.54 0.46 8.74
N LYS A 4 8.63 0.30 10.06
CA LYS A 4 8.00 -0.81 10.80
C LYS A 4 7.03 -0.27 11.85
N ARG A 5 5.76 -0.69 11.79
CA ARG A 5 4.74 -0.39 12.81
C ARG A 5 3.93 -1.64 13.12
N CYS A 6 3.62 -1.84 14.40
CA CYS A 6 2.78 -2.96 14.80
C CYS A 6 1.29 -2.62 14.63
N VAL A 7 0.46 -3.59 14.23
CA VAL A 7 -0.99 -3.44 14.10
C VAL A 7 -1.68 -3.08 15.42
N THR A 8 -1.06 -3.35 16.56
CA THR A 8 -1.60 -2.96 17.87
C THR A 8 -1.30 -1.51 18.24
N GLU A 9 -0.44 -0.82 17.48
CA GLU A 9 -0.12 0.58 17.78
C GLU A 9 -1.34 1.49 17.52
N PRO A 10 -1.59 2.45 18.43
CA PRO A 10 -2.67 3.40 18.27
C PRO A 10 -2.40 4.34 17.09
N LEU A 11 -3.50 4.81 16.48
CA LEU A 11 -3.44 5.73 15.36
C LEU A 11 -2.85 7.08 15.80
N ARG A 12 -1.95 7.66 15.00
CA ARG A 12 -1.34 8.97 15.26
C ARG A 12 -2.35 10.07 14.96
N LYS A 13 -3.07 10.52 15.98
CA LYS A 13 -4.10 11.58 15.85
C LYS A 13 -3.60 12.99 16.17
N ASP A 14 -2.39 13.12 16.70
CA ASP A 14 -1.84 14.40 17.18
C ASP A 14 -0.97 15.13 16.14
N LEU A 15 -0.78 14.55 14.95
CA LEU A 15 0.07 15.13 13.91
C LEU A 15 -0.74 16.07 13.00
N SER A 16 -0.14 17.22 12.68
CA SER A 16 -0.66 18.10 11.63
C SER A 16 -0.61 17.39 10.28
N ILE A 17 -1.56 17.70 9.37
CA ILE A 17 -1.60 17.14 8.00
C ILE A 17 -0.24 17.27 7.31
N ASN A 18 0.45 18.41 7.48
CA ASN A 18 1.78 18.60 6.92
C ASN A 18 2.80 17.59 7.47
N GLU A 19 2.87 17.37 8.78
CA GLU A 19 3.78 16.38 9.36
C GLU A 19 3.38 14.94 9.04
N LEU A 20 2.09 14.69 8.91
CA LEU A 20 1.54 13.40 8.54
C LEU A 20 2.00 12.99 7.12
N TRP A 21 1.98 13.92 6.15
CA TRP A 21 2.35 13.64 4.75
C TRP A 21 3.81 13.95 4.40
N HIS A 22 4.39 15.01 4.97
CA HIS A 22 5.77 15.47 4.73
C HIS A 22 6.74 15.09 5.84
N GLY A 23 6.28 14.33 6.84
CA GLY A 23 7.17 13.77 7.86
C GLY A 23 8.14 12.75 7.28
N THR A 24 8.98 12.21 8.14
CA THR A 24 10.00 11.20 7.82
C THR A 24 9.41 9.98 7.07
N ASP A 25 8.16 9.66 7.39
CA ASP A 25 7.45 8.49 6.89
C ASP A 25 6.76 8.74 5.52
N ASN A 26 6.83 9.95 4.95
CA ASN A 26 6.23 10.35 3.66
C ASN A 26 4.72 10.03 3.52
N GLY A 27 3.99 10.00 4.64
CA GLY A 27 2.57 9.62 4.68
C GLY A 27 2.30 8.12 4.53
N LEU A 28 3.32 7.25 4.54
CA LEU A 28 3.14 5.80 4.45
C LEU A 28 2.37 5.24 5.65
N ILE A 29 2.71 5.68 6.87
CA ILE A 29 1.99 5.28 8.08
C ILE A 29 0.52 5.71 7.99
N ALA A 30 0.25 6.95 7.59
CA ALA A 30 -1.11 7.43 7.40
C ALA A 30 -1.91 6.62 6.37
N CYS A 31 -1.27 6.19 5.28
CA CYS A 31 -1.90 5.32 4.29
C CYS A 31 -2.26 3.95 4.88
N TRP A 32 -1.38 3.37 5.70
CA TRP A 32 -1.61 2.10 6.39
C TRP A 32 -2.73 2.21 7.42
N GLU A 33 -2.73 3.27 8.21
CA GLU A 33 -3.79 3.62 9.15
C GLU A 33 -5.14 3.72 8.45
N ARG A 34 -5.20 4.47 7.34
CA ARG A 34 -6.41 4.57 6.51
C ARG A 34 -6.83 3.22 5.93
N GLY A 35 -5.87 2.37 5.55
CA GLY A 35 -6.13 1.01 5.09
C GLY A 35 -6.85 0.16 6.15
N ARG A 36 -6.50 0.30 7.43
CA ARG A 36 -7.16 -0.40 8.54
C ARG A 36 -8.59 0.09 8.78
N GLU A 37 -8.80 1.41 8.67
CA GLU A 37 -10.15 1.99 8.71
C GLU A 37 -11.00 1.44 7.57
N VAL A 38 -10.49 1.51 6.33
CA VAL A 38 -11.17 0.99 5.15
C VAL A 38 -11.42 -0.51 5.24
N SER A 39 -10.55 -1.27 5.91
CA SER A 39 -10.80 -2.70 6.17
C SER A 39 -12.05 -2.92 7.00
N SER A 40 -12.37 -2.01 7.91
CA SER A 40 -13.55 -2.08 8.77
C SER A 40 -14.77 -1.48 8.08
N GLU A 41 -14.59 -0.40 7.31
CA GLU A 41 -15.65 0.22 6.51
C GLU A 41 -16.11 -0.68 5.35
N VAL A 42 -15.16 -1.33 4.66
CA VAL A 42 -15.39 -2.14 3.45
C VAL A 42 -14.72 -3.51 3.58
N PRO A 43 -15.34 -4.44 4.31
CA PRO A 43 -14.76 -5.77 4.57
C PRO A 43 -14.57 -6.62 3.31
N GLU A 44 -15.30 -6.33 2.23
CA GLU A 44 -15.11 -6.98 0.93
C GLU A 44 -13.72 -6.69 0.32
N LEU A 45 -13.25 -5.44 0.42
CA LEU A 45 -11.92 -5.06 -0.06
C LEU A 45 -10.83 -5.74 0.78
N ALA A 46 -10.99 -5.74 2.10
CA ALA A 46 -10.10 -6.43 3.02
C ALA A 46 -10.00 -7.93 2.71
N THR A 47 -11.14 -8.58 2.48
CA THR A 47 -11.18 -10.01 2.13
C THR A 47 -10.42 -10.29 0.83
N ARG A 48 -10.63 -9.46 -0.20
CA ARG A 48 -9.89 -9.59 -1.47
C ARG A 48 -8.39 -9.37 -1.26
N ALA A 49 -8.00 -8.35 -0.49
CA ALA A 49 -6.60 -8.08 -0.16
C ALA A 49 -5.94 -9.24 0.60
N ARG A 50 -6.65 -9.85 1.57
CA ARG A 50 -6.22 -11.04 2.32
C ARG A 50 -6.06 -12.27 1.43
N MET A 51 -6.89 -12.41 0.40
CA MET A 51 -6.73 -13.45 -0.63
C MET A 51 -5.53 -13.19 -1.58
N GLY A 52 -4.67 -12.20 -1.31
CA GLY A 52 -3.54 -11.86 -2.16
C GLY A 52 -3.95 -11.14 -3.45
N GLN A 53 -5.12 -10.49 -3.46
CA GLN A 53 -5.51 -9.64 -4.58
C GLN A 53 -5.01 -8.21 -4.35
N LEU A 54 -4.40 -7.63 -5.38
CA LEU A 54 -4.04 -6.22 -5.41
C LEU A 54 -5.27 -5.42 -5.85
N VAL A 55 -6.15 -5.10 -4.90
CA VAL A 55 -7.41 -4.36 -5.13
C VAL A 55 -7.15 -2.94 -5.63
N PRO A 56 -8.02 -2.35 -6.47
CA PRO A 56 -7.93 -0.93 -6.79
C PRO A 56 -8.09 -0.08 -5.53
N LEU A 57 -7.14 0.82 -5.30
CA LEU A 57 -7.10 1.79 -4.20
C LEU A 57 -6.85 3.17 -4.79
N PRO A 58 -7.03 4.27 -4.02
CA PRO A 58 -6.68 5.62 -4.47
C PRO A 58 -5.20 5.78 -4.87
N TRP A 59 -4.34 4.84 -4.49
CA TRP A 59 -2.91 4.82 -4.82
C TRP A 59 -2.62 3.94 -6.04
N LYS A 60 -1.54 4.28 -6.77
CA LYS A 60 -1.09 3.52 -7.95
C LYS A 60 -0.51 2.19 -7.51
N GLY A 61 -1.05 1.09 -8.01
CA GLY A 61 -0.63 -0.27 -7.62
C GLY A 61 -1.74 -1.32 -7.69
N GLY A 62 -3.00 -0.86 -7.69
CA GLY A 62 -4.15 -1.74 -7.86
C GLY A 62 -4.23 -2.38 -9.25
N VAL A 63 -4.71 -3.62 -9.27
CA VAL A 63 -4.90 -4.42 -10.48
C VAL A 63 -6.39 -4.71 -10.64
N GLU A 64 -7.03 -4.02 -11.58
CA GLU A 64 -8.45 -4.21 -11.90
C GLU A 64 -8.68 -5.21 -13.02
N LYS A 65 -7.69 -5.39 -13.89
CA LYS A 65 -7.74 -6.26 -15.07
C LYS A 65 -6.38 -6.87 -15.36
N VAL A 66 -6.40 -8.01 -16.06
CA VAL A 66 -5.17 -8.59 -16.62
C VAL A 66 -4.58 -7.62 -17.64
N ILE A 67 -3.30 -7.30 -17.49
CA ILE A 67 -2.55 -6.48 -18.43
C ILE A 67 -1.65 -7.38 -19.28
N LYS A 68 -1.44 -7.02 -20.55
CA LYS A 68 -0.63 -7.83 -21.50
C LYS A 68 0.78 -8.08 -21.00
N THR A 69 1.41 -7.09 -20.38
CA THR A 69 2.77 -7.18 -19.85
C THR A 69 2.87 -8.01 -18.56
N LYS A 70 1.74 -8.28 -17.88
CA LYS A 70 1.66 -8.95 -16.56
C LYS A 70 2.56 -8.35 -15.46
N SER A 71 3.09 -7.16 -15.68
CA SER A 71 3.96 -6.41 -14.77
C SER A 71 3.54 -4.94 -14.72
N LYS A 72 3.50 -4.32 -13.55
CA LYS A 72 3.20 -2.89 -13.40
C LYS A 72 4.03 -2.29 -12.27
N MET A 73 4.24 -0.97 -12.30
CA MET A 73 4.80 -0.26 -11.16
C MET A 73 3.72 0.39 -10.31
N GLY A 74 3.90 0.30 -8.99
CA GLY A 74 3.05 0.91 -7.98
C GLY A 74 3.86 1.79 -7.03
N THR A 75 3.16 2.48 -6.15
CA THR A 75 3.76 3.33 -5.12
C THR A 75 3.80 2.61 -3.78
N LEU A 76 4.81 2.91 -2.95
CA LEU A 76 4.85 2.38 -1.58
C LEU A 76 3.62 2.77 -0.74
N ARG A 77 2.98 3.91 -1.05
CA ARG A 77 1.72 4.33 -0.41
C ARG A 77 0.59 3.33 -0.63
N TYR A 78 0.53 2.73 -1.82
CA TYR A 78 -0.40 1.63 -2.09
C TYR A 78 -0.09 0.44 -1.19
N LEU A 79 1.19 0.03 -1.14
CA LEU A 79 1.62 -1.12 -0.35
C LEU A 79 1.27 -0.95 1.13
N ALA A 80 1.48 0.26 1.66
CA ALA A 80 1.15 0.61 3.04
C ALA A 80 -0.35 0.44 3.32
N MET A 81 -1.18 1.03 2.48
CA MET A 81 -2.64 0.91 2.61
C MET A 81 -3.11 -0.54 2.47
N TRP A 82 -2.48 -1.31 1.57
CA TRP A 82 -2.80 -2.71 1.33
C TRP A 82 -2.44 -3.63 2.52
N GLN A 83 -1.30 -3.41 3.17
CA GLN A 83 -0.96 -4.09 4.43
C GLN A 83 -1.98 -3.76 5.53
N GLY A 84 -2.38 -2.48 5.63
CA GLY A 84 -3.40 -2.04 6.58
C GLY A 84 -4.76 -2.71 6.34
N LEU A 85 -5.15 -2.84 5.07
CA LEU A 85 -6.38 -3.52 4.65
C LEU A 85 -6.41 -5.00 5.03
N ARG A 86 -5.25 -5.65 5.04
CA ARG A 86 -5.13 -7.05 5.48
C ARG A 86 -5.20 -7.18 6.99
N GLY A 87 -4.92 -6.09 7.72
CA GLY A 87 -4.72 -6.10 9.16
C GLY A 87 -3.33 -6.57 9.55
N GLU A 88 -2.34 -6.40 8.68
CA GLU A 88 -0.95 -6.77 8.94
C GLU A 88 -0.14 -5.58 9.46
N PRO A 89 0.97 -5.82 10.20
CA PRO A 89 1.89 -4.76 10.57
C PRO A 89 2.44 -4.05 9.31
N LEU A 90 2.72 -2.76 9.45
CA LEU A 90 3.39 -2.01 8.40
C LEU A 90 4.85 -2.47 8.37
N ASP A 91 5.29 -2.94 7.21
CA ASP A 91 6.68 -3.33 6.96
C ASP A 91 7.01 -2.90 5.53
N ILE A 92 7.63 -1.73 5.41
CA ILE A 92 7.98 -1.12 4.13
C ILE A 92 9.36 -0.51 4.24
N ASP A 93 10.29 -0.98 3.41
CA ASP A 93 11.54 -0.26 3.21
C ASP A 93 11.43 0.63 1.98
N THR A 94 11.77 1.92 2.14
CA THR A 94 11.70 2.91 1.06
C THR A 94 12.85 2.81 0.05
N THR A 95 13.84 1.98 0.34
CA THR A 95 14.99 1.67 -0.53
C THR A 95 14.77 0.34 -1.25
N ASP A 96 13.96 -0.56 -0.68
CA ASP A 96 13.55 -1.81 -1.30
C ASP A 96 12.44 -1.60 -2.35
N GLU A 97 12.42 -2.49 -3.34
CA GLU A 97 11.43 -2.47 -4.41
C GLU A 97 10.66 -3.80 -4.45
N PRO A 98 9.81 -4.06 -3.44
CA PRO A 98 9.18 -5.35 -3.29
C PRO A 98 8.19 -5.57 -4.42
N THR A 99 8.20 -6.78 -4.99
CA THR A 99 7.32 -7.17 -6.08
C THR A 99 6.29 -8.17 -5.59
N PHE A 100 5.01 -7.81 -5.68
CA PHE A 100 3.90 -8.69 -5.29
C PHE A 100 3.08 -9.11 -6.50
N GLN A 101 2.69 -10.37 -6.56
CA GLN A 101 1.81 -10.86 -7.62
C GLN A 101 0.35 -10.92 -7.15
N CYS A 102 -0.54 -10.29 -7.90
CA CYS A 102 -1.97 -10.39 -7.68
C CYS A 102 -2.46 -11.81 -8.01
N SER A 103 -2.98 -12.54 -7.02
CA SER A 103 -3.44 -13.92 -7.20
C SER A 103 -4.57 -14.07 -8.22
N LYS A 104 -5.45 -13.07 -8.31
CA LYS A 104 -6.61 -13.09 -9.22
C LYS A 104 -6.24 -12.88 -10.69
N PHE A 105 -5.33 -11.94 -10.96
CA PHE A 105 -5.00 -11.54 -12.32
C PHE A 105 -3.61 -12.01 -12.78
N LYS A 106 -2.82 -12.60 -11.88
CA LYS A 106 -1.41 -13.00 -12.07
C LYS A 106 -0.54 -11.86 -12.61
N VAL A 107 -0.83 -10.64 -12.16
CA VAL A 107 -0.06 -9.43 -12.49
C VAL A 107 0.88 -9.14 -11.34
N SER A 108 2.18 -9.06 -11.65
CA SER A 108 3.21 -8.64 -10.71
C SER A 108 3.27 -7.12 -10.63
N VAL A 109 3.27 -6.57 -9.43
CA VAL A 109 3.37 -5.14 -9.19
C VAL A 109 4.59 -4.87 -8.34
N THR A 110 5.53 -4.10 -8.87
CA THR A 110 6.73 -3.66 -8.17
C THR A 110 6.44 -2.31 -7.54
N PHE A 111 6.59 -2.21 -6.23
CA PHE A 111 6.34 -0.97 -5.50
C PHE A 111 7.65 -0.22 -5.29
N THR A 112 7.65 1.07 -5.60
CA THR A 112 8.85 1.90 -5.48
C THR A 112 8.50 3.28 -4.95
N ASN A 113 9.45 3.89 -4.25
CA ASN A 113 9.33 5.28 -3.80
C ASN A 113 9.72 6.28 -4.89
N ASP A 114 10.36 5.81 -5.97
CA ASP A 114 10.91 6.68 -6.99
C ASP A 114 9.81 7.13 -7.99
N PRO A 115 9.47 8.42 -8.04
CA PRO A 115 8.44 8.93 -8.94
C PRO A 115 8.77 8.70 -10.41
N SER A 116 10.04 8.67 -10.79
CA SER A 116 10.45 8.47 -12.17
C SER A 116 10.06 7.08 -12.67
N LYS A 117 10.06 6.07 -11.79
CA LYS A 117 9.74 4.69 -12.11
C LYS A 117 8.24 4.46 -12.31
N TYR A 118 7.38 5.11 -11.51
CA TYR A 118 5.93 4.95 -11.63
C TYR A 118 5.23 6.08 -12.41
N ALA A 119 5.92 7.15 -12.81
CA ALA A 119 5.37 8.22 -13.64
C ALA A 119 5.02 7.73 -15.06
N ASP A 120 5.84 6.84 -15.63
CA ASP A 120 5.69 6.31 -17.00
C ASP A 120 4.83 5.02 -17.09
N ALA A 121 4.37 4.49 -15.95
CA ALA A 121 3.67 3.20 -15.83
C ALA A 121 2.13 3.25 -15.90
#